data_AF-A0A1I6IAG8-F1
#
_entry.id   AF-A0A1I6IAG8-F1
#
_cell.length_a   1.000
_cell.length_b   1.000
_cell.length_c   1.000
_cell.angle_alpha   90.00
_cell.angle_beta   90.00
_cell.angle_gamma   90.00
#
_symmetry.space_group_name_H-M   'P 1'
#
loop_
_entity.id
_entity.type
_entity.pdbx_description
1 polymer ?
#
loop_
_entity_poly.entity_id
_entity_poly.type
_entity_poly.pdbx_seq_one_letter_code
_entity_poly.pdbx_strand_id
1 'polypeptide(L)' 'MTEFENPYAEADPFVRAHFDCLDCGGKLWEYAIQGQMVCEDCLEVFPSADVFEAQV' A
#
# COMPACT_ATOMS: atom_id res chain seq x y z
N MET A 1 -2.40 -38.30 2.82
CA MET A 1 -2.14 -36.97 3.40
C MET A 1 -3.13 -36.04 2.74
N THR A 2 -3.99 -35.37 3.52
CA THR A 2 -4.94 -34.40 2.96
C THR A 2 -4.17 -33.14 2.57
N GLU A 3 -4.39 -32.65 1.35
CA GLU A 3 -3.81 -31.39 0.89
C GLU A 3 -4.41 -30.23 1.71
N PHE A 4 -3.54 -29.43 2.33
CA PHE A 4 -3.95 -28.23 3.04
C PHE A 4 -4.14 -27.11 2.00
N GLU A 5 -5.38 -26.78 1.69
CA GLU A 5 -5.70 -25.59 0.90
C GLU A 5 -5.53 -24.36 1.79
N ASN A 6 -4.50 -23.56 1.52
CA ASN A 6 -4.28 -22.31 2.22
C ASN A 6 -5.33 -21.28 1.73
N PRO A 7 -6.30 -20.86 2.55
CA PRO A 7 -7.31 -19.87 2.15
C PRO A 7 -6.70 -18.48 1.87
N TYR A 8 -5.45 -18.26 2.29
CA TYR A 8 -4.69 -17.04 2.01
C TYR A 8 -3.75 -17.20 0.80
N ALA A 9 -3.84 -18.27 0.02
CA ALA A 9 -3.04 -18.43 -1.20
C ALA A 9 -3.55 -17.57 -2.37
N GLU A 10 -4.83 -17.22 -2.38
CA GLU A 10 -5.42 -16.33 -3.41
C GLU A 10 -5.07 -14.86 -3.18
N ALA A 11 -4.85 -14.47 -1.91
CA ALA A 11 -4.38 -13.15 -1.56
C ALA A 11 -2.85 -13.15 -1.66
N ASP A 12 -2.27 -12.37 -2.56
CA ASP A 12 -0.82 -12.16 -2.59
C ASP A 12 -0.45 -11.15 -1.49
N PRO A 13 0.13 -11.59 -0.36
CA PRO A 13 0.52 -10.68 0.72
C PRO A 13 1.72 -9.80 0.34
N PHE A 14 2.32 -10.04 -0.83
CA PHE A 14 3.46 -9.32 -1.38
C PHE A 14 3.09 -8.46 -2.60
N VAL A 15 1.80 -8.19 -2.86
CA VAL A 15 1.42 -6.99 -3.63
C VAL A 15 1.82 -5.78 -2.79
N ARG A 16 3.12 -5.50 -2.81
CA ARG A 16 3.70 -4.21 -2.45
C ARG A 16 3.29 -3.30 -3.58
N ALA A 17 2.11 -2.74 -3.45
CA ALA A 17 1.77 -1.56 -4.21
C ALA A 17 2.72 -0.46 -3.70
N HIS A 18 3.85 -0.34 -4.38
CA HIS A 18 4.70 0.83 -4.25
C HIS A 18 3.87 1.97 -4.85
N PHE A 19 3.38 2.86 -4.00
CA PHE A 19 2.70 4.06 -4.44
C PHE A 19 3.69 5.20 -4.54
N ASP A 20 3.53 6.00 -5.58
CA ASP A 20 4.29 7.21 -5.77
C ASP A 20 3.62 8.37 -5.04
N CYS A 21 4.41 9.22 -4.39
CA CYS A 21 3.93 10.43 -3.75
C CYS A 21 3.26 11.32 -4.79
N LEU A 22 2.05 11.79 -4.48
CA LEU A 22 1.24 12.59 -5.41
C LEU A 22 1.90 13.93 -5.74
N ASP A 23 2.81 14.41 -4.89
CA ASP A 23 3.47 15.71 -5.05
C ASP A 23 4.89 15.62 -5.63
N CYS A 24 5.71 14.67 -5.18
CA CYS A 24 7.13 14.60 -5.55
C CYS A 24 7.55 13.34 -6.30
N GLY A 25 6.67 12.34 -6.46
CA GLY A 25 7.00 11.05 -7.07
C GLY A 25 7.94 10.17 -6.24
N GLY A 26 8.22 10.56 -4.99
CA GLY A 26 8.95 9.75 -4.01
C GLY A 26 8.13 8.55 -3.54
N LYS A 27 8.72 7.64 -2.77
CA LYS A 27 7.97 6.46 -2.30
C LYS A 27 7.04 6.80 -1.14
N LEU A 28 5.82 6.27 -1.19
CA LEU A 28 4.87 6.32 -0.08
C LEU A 28 4.94 5.07 0.79
N TRP A 29 4.79 5.28 2.10
CA TRP A 29 4.72 4.24 3.10
C TRP A 29 3.40 4.30 3.86
N GLU A 30 2.67 3.19 3.86
CA GLU A 30 1.36 3.12 4.50
C GLU A 30 1.45 2.78 6.00
N TYR A 31 0.77 3.59 6.81
CA TYR A 31 0.39 3.26 8.18
C TYR A 31 -1.01 2.67 8.19
N ALA A 32 -1.10 1.35 7.95
CA ALA A 32 -2.37 0.64 7.71
C ALA A 32 -3.42 0.84 8.81
N ILE A 33 -3.02 0.99 10.08
CA ILE A 33 -3.96 1.24 11.20
C ILE A 33 -4.62 2.62 11.10
N GLN A 34 -3.90 3.60 10.55
CA GLN A 34 -4.33 4.99 10.45
C GLN A 34 -4.95 5.30 9.09
N GLY A 35 -4.81 4.41 8.10
CA GLY A 35 -5.27 4.63 6.73
C GLY A 35 -4.61 5.86 6.11
N GLN A 36 -3.33 6.08 6.44
CA GLN A 36 -2.55 7.20 5.93
C GLN A 36 -1.25 6.70 5.32
N MET A 37 -0.76 7.42 4.34
CA MET A 37 0.54 7.21 3.72
C MET A 37 1.43 8.42 3.92
N VAL A 38 2.72 8.19 4.19
CA VAL A 38 3.71 9.25 4.32
C VAL A 38 4.75 9.14 3.23
N CYS A 39 5.13 10.28 2.64
CA CYS A 39 6.29 10.36 1.76
C CYS A 39 7.56 10.58 2.58
N GLU A 40 8.60 9.76 2.38
CA GLU A 40 9.88 9.98 3.06
C GLU A 40 10.65 11.20 2.55
N ASP A 41 10.44 11.59 1.28
CA ASP A 41 11.22 12.66 0.64
C ASP A 41 10.68 14.05 0.98
N CYS A 42 9.35 14.23 0.97
CA CYS A 42 8.71 15.52 1.24
C CYS A 42 7.97 15.59 2.58
N LEU A 43 7.86 14.47 3.31
CA LEU A 43 7.18 14.36 4.61
C LEU A 43 5.68 14.67 4.58
N GLU A 44 5.09 14.80 3.39
CA GLU A 44 3.65 14.96 3.21
C GLU A 44 2.90 13.67 3.58
N VAL A 45 1.66 13.86 4.04
CA VAL A 45 0.77 12.78 4.50
C VAL A 45 -0.50 12.79 3.68
N PHE A 46 -0.83 11.62 3.13
CA PHE A 46 -1.98 11.41 2.25
C PHE A 46 -2.93 10.37 2.86
N PRO A 47 -4.25 10.51 2.71
CA PRO A 47 -5.17 9.41 2.97
C PRO A 47 -4.88 8.24 2.04
N SER A 48 -4.81 7.00 2.56
CA SER A 48 -4.55 5.81 1.72
C SER A 48 -5.58 5.66 0.60
N ALA A 49 -6.84 6.01 0.87
CA ALA A 49 -7.91 5.95 -0.13
C ALA A 49 -7.63 6.83 -1.35
N ASP A 50 -7.15 8.06 -1.14
CA ASP A 50 -6.85 9.01 -2.22
C ASP A 50 -5.69 8.51 -3.07
N VAL A 51 -4.68 7.91 -2.44
CA VAL A 51 -3.53 7.31 -3.13
C VAL A 51 -3.95 6.10 -3.95
N PHE A 52 -4.82 5.24 -3.40
CA PHE A 52 -5.37 4.08 -4.11
C PHE A 52 -6.20 4.51 -5.32
N GLU A 53 -7.10 5.49 -5.16
CA GLU A 53 -7.91 6.01 -6.28
C GLU A 53 -7.05 6.62 -7.39
N ALA A 54 -5.93 7.24 -7.03
CA ALA A 54 -5.05 7.86 -8.01
C ALA A 54 -4.20 6.87 -8.83
N GLN A 55 -3.99 5.63 -8.35
CA GLN A 55 -2.96 4.72 -8.87
C GLN A 55 -3.42 3.28 -9.16
N VAL A 56 -4.69 2.94 -8.93
CA VAL A 56 -5.31 1.65 -9.26
C VAL A 56 -6.33 1.82 -10.40
#